data_AF-A0A2T0ZZ71-F1
#
_entry.id   AF-A0A2T0ZZ71-F1
#
_cell.length_a   1.000
_cell.length_b   1.000
_cell.length_c   1.000
_cell.angle_alpha   90.00
_cell.angle_beta   90.00
_cell.angle_gamma   90.00
#
_symmetry.space_group_name_H-M   'P 1'
#
loop_
_entity.id
_entity.type
_entity.pdbx_description
1 polymer ?
#
loop_
_entity_poly.entity_id
_entity_poly.type
_entity_poly.pdbx_seq_one_letter_code
_entity_poly.pdbx_strand_id
1 'polypeptide(L)'
;MIYTVGSVVAILVALTVDRWLTRERLVATRVFWIAYAIIFAFQLLMNGLLTGIPVVTYDESVIWGPRLAFAPIEDLGFGFGLVLLVLTTWSRLGRVDR
;
A
#
# COMPACT_ATOMS: atom_id res chain seq x y z
N MET A 1 -8.63 6.10 14.66
CA MET A 1 -8.64 4.71 15.19
C MET A 1 -9.04 3.66 14.14
N ILE A 2 -10.20 3.76 13.49
CA ILE A 2 -10.62 2.76 12.47
C ILE A 2 -9.67 2.68 11.26
N TYR A 3 -9.05 3.80 10.91
CA TYR A 3 -8.16 3.90 9.74
C TYR A 3 -6.84 3.16 9.95
N THR A 4 -6.23 3.31 11.13
CA THR A 4 -5.01 2.58 11.53
C THR A 4 -5.26 1.07 11.56
N VAL A 5 -6.42 0.64 12.08
CA VAL A 5 -6.81 -0.77 12.04
C VAL A 5 -6.95 -1.26 10.61
N GLY A 6 -7.60 -0.49 9.73
CA GLY A 6 -7.73 -0.82 8.30
C GLY A 6 -6.38 -0.99 7.60
N SER A 7 -5.43 -0.09 7.86
CA SER A 7 -4.06 -0.16 7.33
C SER A 7 -3.34 -1.44 7.76
N VAL A 8 -3.34 -1.76 9.05
CA VAL A 8 -2.72 -2.99 9.58
C VAL A 8 -3.37 -4.23 8.99
N VAL A 9 -4.70 -4.28 8.95
CA VAL A 9 -5.45 -5.39 8.36
C VAL A 9 -5.09 -5.56 6.89
N ALA A 10 -5.01 -4.48 6.10
CA ALA A 10 -4.65 -4.54 4.69
C ALA A 10 -3.25 -5.15 4.48
N ILE A 11 -2.26 -4.74 5.26
CA ILE A 11 -0.90 -5.30 5.20
C ILE A 11 -0.92 -6.80 5.53
N LEU A 12 -1.56 -7.18 6.64
CA LEU A 12 -1.60 -8.58 7.08
C LEU A 12 -2.29 -9.47 6.05
N VAL A 13 -3.45 -9.06 5.55
CA VAL A 13 -4.18 -9.78 4.50
C VAL A 13 -3.32 -9.94 3.25
N ALA A 14 -2.69 -8.86 2.77
CA ALA A 14 -1.87 -8.91 1.57
C ALA A 14 -0.66 -9.85 1.72
N LEU A 15 0.02 -9.83 2.88
CA LEU A 15 1.13 -10.74 3.18
C LEU A 15 0.66 -12.20 3.28
N THR A 16 -0.47 -12.45 3.93
CA THR A 16 -1.06 -13.80 4.01
C THR A 16 -1.41 -14.33 2.63
N VAL A 17 -2.03 -13.51 1.78
CA VAL A 17 -2.38 -13.89 0.42
C VAL A 17 -1.13 -14.19 -0.40
N ASP A 18 -0.13 -13.30 -0.39
CA ASP A 18 1.11 -13.48 -1.15
C ASP A 18 1.90 -14.73 -0.73
N ARG A 19 1.95 -14.98 0.58
CA ARG A 19 2.77 -16.06 1.14
C ARG A 19 2.07 -17.42 1.06
N TRP A 20 0.78 -17.49 1.39
CA TRP A 20 0.11 -18.76 1.67
C TRP A 20 -0.98 -19.12 0.65
N LEU A 21 -1.71 -18.14 0.12
CA LEU A 21 -2.80 -18.38 -0.82
C LEU A 21 -2.29 -18.52 -2.26
N THR A 22 -1.62 -17.49 -2.77
CA THR A 22 -1.05 -17.48 -4.13
C THR A 22 0.31 -18.17 -4.15
N ARG A 23 1.05 -18.10 -3.03
CA ARG A 23 2.42 -18.62 -2.87
C ARG A 23 3.42 -18.04 -3.86
N GLU A 24 3.14 -16.85 -4.40
CA GLU A 24 4.02 -16.16 -5.35
C GLU A 24 5.27 -15.59 -4.66
N ARG A 25 5.18 -15.26 -3.36
CA ARG A 25 6.29 -14.73 -2.54
C ARG A 25 6.89 -13.46 -3.15
N LEU A 26 6.07 -12.58 -3.73
CA LEU A 26 6.53 -11.37 -4.41
C LEU A 26 7.37 -10.49 -3.49
N VAL A 27 7.02 -10.41 -2.20
CA VAL A 27 7.75 -9.63 -1.19
C VAL A 27 9.21 -10.11 -1.01
N ALA A 28 9.53 -11.36 -1.36
CA ALA A 28 10.90 -11.87 -1.31
C ALA A 28 11.74 -11.53 -2.55
N THR A 29 11.15 -10.90 -3.57
CA THR A 29 11.82 -10.62 -4.85
C THR A 29 12.34 -9.18 -4.93
N ARG A 30 13.51 -9.00 -5.54
CA ARG A 30 14.08 -7.65 -5.76
C ARG A 30 13.23 -6.80 -6.71
N VAL A 31 12.63 -7.43 -7.72
CA VAL A 31 11.80 -6.75 -8.73
C VAL A 31 10.59 -6.09 -8.07
N PHE A 32 9.94 -6.77 -7.12
CA PHE A 32 8.84 -6.18 -6.36
C PHE A 32 9.28 -4.90 -5.63
N TRP A 33 10.41 -4.92 -4.92
CA TRP A 33 10.88 -3.75 -4.17
C TRP A 33 11.28 -2.58 -5.06
N ILE A 34 11.86 -2.85 -6.24
CA ILE A 34 12.17 -1.79 -7.22
C ILE A 34 10.88 -1.15 -7.74
N ALA A 35 9.90 -1.96 -8.15
CA ALA A 35 8.61 -1.46 -8.61
C ALA A 35 7.86 -0.70 -7.52
N TYR A 36 7.86 -1.25 -6.30
CA TYR A 36 7.21 -0.61 -5.15
C TYR A 36 7.89 0.71 -4.78
N ALA A 37 9.21 0.83 -4.87
CA ALA A 37 9.92 2.09 -4.61
C ALA A 37 9.48 3.20 -5.59
N ILE A 38 9.26 2.86 -6.86
CA ILE A 38 8.75 3.81 -7.86
C ILE A 38 7.33 4.25 -7.48
N ILE A 39 6.43 3.29 -7.18
CA ILE A 39 5.06 3.58 -6.76
C ILE A 39 5.04 4.45 -5.52
N PHE A 40 5.85 4.11 -4.51
CA PHE A 40 5.97 4.83 -3.25
C PHE A 40 6.45 6.28 -3.46
N ALA A 41 7.43 6.50 -4.35
CA ALA A 41 7.90 7.84 -4.67
C ALA A 41 6.78 8.71 -5.29
N PHE A 42 6.02 8.16 -6.25
CA PHE A 42 4.88 8.86 -6.83
C PHE A 42 3.72 9.03 -5.86
N GLN A 43 3.48 8.07 -4.96
CA GLN A 43 2.47 8.18 -3.92
C GLN A 43 2.78 9.35 -2.99
N LEU A 44 4.02 9.49 -2.53
CA LEU A 44 4.44 10.62 -1.71
C LEU A 44 4.34 11.95 -2.46
N LEU A 45 4.78 11.98 -3.72
CA LEU A 45 4.69 13.19 -4.56
C LEU A 45 3.23 13.65 -4.72
N MET A 46 2.34 12.72 -5.07
CA MET A 46 0.93 13.05 -5.29
C MET A 46 0.22 13.39 -4.00
N ASN A 47 0.45 12.66 -2.91
CA ASN A 47 -0.12 13.01 -1.61
C ASN A 47 0.35 14.39 -1.15
N GLY A 48 1.64 14.70 -1.31
CA GLY A 48 2.18 16.02 -0.99
C GLY A 48 1.52 17.13 -1.82
N LEU A 49 1.37 16.92 -3.14
CA LEU A 49 0.73 17.89 -4.03
C LEU A 49 -0.76 18.08 -3.73
N LEU A 50 -1.50 16.98 -3.55
CA LEU A 50 -2.96 16.99 -3.30
C LEU A 50 -3.35 17.43 -1.89
N THR A 51 -2.41 17.40 -0.96
CA THR A 51 -2.60 18.00 0.37
C THR A 51 -2.17 19.48 0.35
N GLY A 52 -1.17 19.82 -0.46
CA GLY A 52 -0.68 21.20 -0.62
C GLY A 52 -1.63 22.10 -1.41
N ILE A 53 -2.27 21.58 -2.45
CA ILE A 53 -3.46 22.17 -3.05
C ILE A 53 -4.61 21.57 -2.25
N PRO A 54 -5.41 22.31 -1.47
CA PRO A 54 -6.35 21.79 -0.45
C PRO A 54 -7.56 21.02 -1.03
N VAL A 55 -7.28 20.05 -1.89
CA VAL A 55 -8.19 19.11 -2.54
C VAL A 55 -8.44 17.94 -1.60
N VAL A 56 -7.40 17.49 -0.88
CA VAL A 56 -7.49 16.44 0.14
C VAL A 56 -7.13 17.01 1.50
N THR A 57 -8.07 16.95 2.43
CA THR A 57 -7.85 17.33 3.83
C THR A 57 -8.07 16.12 4.71
N TYR A 58 -7.05 15.75 5.49
CA TYR A 58 -7.14 14.65 6.44
C TYR A 58 -7.73 15.15 7.76
N ASP A 59 -8.74 14.44 8.27
CA ASP A 59 -9.31 14.71 9.59
C ASP A 59 -8.37 14.20 10.69
N GLU A 60 -7.82 15.13 11.47
CA GLU A 60 -6.84 14.85 12.54
C GLU A 60 -7.41 13.97 13.66
N SER A 61 -8.73 13.90 13.80
CA SER A 61 -9.39 13.06 14.81
C SER A 61 -9.35 11.56 14.49
N VAL A 62 -9.05 11.21 13.23
CA VAL A 62 -9.14 9.81 12.74
C VAL A 62 -7.78 9.15 12.55
N ILE A 63 -6.74 9.96 12.33
CA ILE A 63 -5.34 9.57 12.11
C ILE A 63 -4.52 9.59 13.40
N TRP A 64 -3.46 8.77 13.47
CA TRP A 64 -2.67 8.58 14.70
C TRP A 64 -1.60 9.67 14.91
N GLY A 65 -1.46 10.62 13.96
CA GLY A 65 -0.65 11.83 14.10
C GLY A 65 0.61 11.92 13.23
N PRO A 66 1.48 10.89 13.12
CA PRO A 66 2.73 11.04 12.37
C PRO A 66 2.47 11.08 10.86
N ARG A 67 3.05 12.09 10.20
CA ARG A 67 2.94 12.32 8.77
C ARG A 67 4.32 12.20 8.12
N LEU A 68 4.38 11.58 6.94
CA LEU A 68 5.55 11.58 6.08
C LEU A 68 5.19 12.32 4.79
N ALA A 69 5.90 13.40 4.47
CA ALA A 69 5.61 14.25 3.31
C ALA A 69 4.11 14.63 3.19
N PHE A 70 3.53 15.10 4.30
CA PHE A 70 2.11 15.48 4.44
C PHE A 70 1.09 14.32 4.42
N ALA A 71 1.50 13.09 4.08
CA ALA A 71 0.63 11.90 4.12
C ALA A 71 0.66 11.22 5.50
N PRO A 72 -0.48 10.74 6.04
CA PRO A 72 -0.50 9.87 7.21
C PRO A 72 0.27 8.56 6.96
N ILE A 73 1.02 8.06 7.94
CA ILE A 73 1.76 6.79 7.81
C ILE A 73 0.82 5.62 7.51
N GLU A 74 -0.40 5.67 8.02
CA GLU A 74 -1.42 4.66 7.78
C GLU A 74 -1.80 4.55 6.31
N ASP A 75 -1.78 5.66 5.55
CA ASP A 75 -2.07 5.67 4.12
C ASP A 75 -0.96 4.96 3.33
N LEU A 76 0.30 5.10 3.78
CA LEU A 76 1.43 4.37 3.20
C LEU A 76 1.31 2.86 3.45
N GLY A 77 0.92 2.48 4.67
CA GLY A 77 0.69 1.08 5.02
C GLY A 77 -0.47 0.46 4.23
N PHE A 78 -1.57 1.21 4.08
CA PHE A 78 -2.72 0.76 3.30
C PHE A 78 -2.37 0.64 1.82
N GLY A 79 -1.67 1.63 1.25
CA GLY A 79 -1.15 1.61 -0.11
C GLY A 79 -0.26 0.40 -0.39
N PHE A 80 0.66 0.07 0.53
CA PHE A 80 1.47 -1.15 0.45
C PHE A 80 0.61 -2.41 0.36
N GLY A 81 -0.34 -2.57 1.28
CA GLY A 81 -1.23 -3.73 1.32
C GLY A 81 -2.03 -3.88 0.02
N LEU A 82 -2.56 -2.76 -0.49
CA LEU A 82 -3.31 -2.73 -1.75
C LEU A 82 -2.44 -3.13 -2.95
N VAL A 83 -1.25 -2.55 -3.10
CA VAL A 83 -0.33 -2.87 -4.20
C VAL A 83 0.06 -4.35 -4.17
N LEU A 84 0.46 -4.85 -3.00
CA LEU A 84 0.86 -6.26 -2.87
C LEU A 84 -0.30 -7.21 -3.19
N LEU A 85 -1.49 -6.93 -2.66
CA LEU A 85 -2.68 -7.76 -2.88
C LEU A 85 -3.06 -7.82 -4.37
N VAL A 86 -3.03 -6.67 -5.06
CA VAL A 86 -3.33 -6.60 -6.50
C VAL A 86 -2.30 -7.38 -7.30
N LEU A 87 -1.01 -7.15 -7.07
CA LEU A 87 0.06 -7.80 -7.84
C LEU A 87 0.08 -9.32 -7.63
N THR A 88 -0.08 -9.78 -6.39
CA THR A 88 -0.06 -11.23 -6.10
C THR A 88 -1.28 -11.94 -6.68
N THR A 89 -2.45 -11.29 -6.64
CA THR A 89 -3.68 -11.83 -7.25
C THR A 89 -3.55 -11.89 -8.77
N TRP A 90 -3.08 -10.82 -9.39
CA TRP A 90 -2.87 -10.75 -10.84
C TRP A 90 -1.84 -11.77 -11.31
N SER A 91 -0.72 -11.89 -10.60
CA SER A 91 0.33 -12.86 -10.91
C SER A 91 -0.22 -14.29 -10.91
N ARG A 92 -1.09 -14.62 -9.93
CA ARG A 92 -1.71 -15.93 -9.86
C ARG A 92 -2.72 -16.18 -10.99
N LEU A 93 -3.58 -15.21 -11.29
CA LEU A 93 -4.59 -15.31 -12.35
C LEU A 93 -3.95 -15.40 -13.75
N GLY A 94 -2.96 -14.55 -14.05
CA GLY A 94 -2.27 -14.56 -15.34
C GLY A 94 -1.40 -15.80 -15.61
N ARG A 95 -1.23 -16.69 -14.62
CA ARG A 95 -0.61 -18.01 -14.80
C ARG A 95 -1.60 -19.08 -15.23
N VAL A 96 -2.90 -18.87 -15.05
CA VAL A 96 -3.93 -19.82 -15.50
C VAL A 96 -4.09 -19.78 -17.02
N ASP A 97 -3.79 -18.64 -17.63
CA ASP A 97 -3.89 -18.41 -19.08
C ASP A 97 -2.61 -18.78 -19.87
N ARG A 98 -1.56 -19.28 -19.21
CA ARG A 98 -0.31 -19.77 -19.84
C ARG A 98 -0.18 -21.28 -19.72
#